data_AF-A0A1V4AHQ0-F1
#
_entry.id   AF-A0A1V4AHQ0-F1
#
_cell.length_a   1.000
_cell.length_b   1.000
_cell.length_c   1.000
_cell.angle_alpha   90.00
_cell.angle_beta   90.00
_cell.angle_gamma   90.00
#
_symmetry.space_group_name_H-M   'P 1'
#
loop_
_entity.id
_entity.type
_entity.pdbx_description
1 polymer ?
#
loop_
_entity_poly.entity_id
_entity_poly.type
_entity_poly.pdbx_seq_one_letter_code
_entity_poly.pdbx_strand_id
1 'polypeptide(L)'
;APGILLDSAHKRLDIIPTGDVITTAVSGRTLRVGLDPAKLQTLINTTTAPITNISAKFSVSDGASTPHSHTVTLAQNQTPNIQFVGASNQIVTNVTTTPAGGVVTIGLHQDILDAIANGSGGSGAWNLQTNGDTATPIGNGDTVQFKNGKNIAVTRPHNGKDLTVSVVDAPVFAGKVSAQGFDATHHKI
;
A
#
# COMPACT_ATOMS: atom_id res chain seq x y z
N ALA A 1 -56.11 2.09 15.07
CA ALA A 1 -54.92 2.63 14.38
C ALA A 1 -53.99 3.23 15.41
N PRO A 2 -52.68 3.32 15.16
CA PRO A 2 -51.77 4.08 16.01
C PRO A 2 -52.31 5.50 16.18
N GLY A 3 -52.37 6.01 17.41
CA GLY A 3 -52.93 7.33 17.66
C GLY A 3 -53.45 7.50 19.09
N ILE A 4 -54.08 8.66 19.31
CA ILE A 4 -54.75 9.02 20.55
C ILE A 4 -56.25 8.87 20.33
N LEU A 5 -56.89 7.94 21.04
CA LEU A 5 -58.34 7.81 21.05
C LEU A 5 -58.88 8.51 22.31
N LEU A 6 -59.62 9.59 22.11
CA LEU A 6 -60.44 10.21 23.14
C LEU A 6 -61.84 9.64 22.95
N ASP A 7 -62.17 8.60 23.72
CA ASP A 7 -63.51 8.03 23.67
C ASP A 7 -64.48 9.03 24.34
N SER A 8 -65.58 9.36 23.67
CA SER A 8 -66.54 10.36 24.14
C SER A 8 -67.39 9.89 25.32
N ALA A 9 -67.27 8.62 25.72
CA ALA A 9 -68.06 7.99 26.77
C ALA A 9 -67.30 7.77 28.09
N HIS A 10 -65.97 7.73 28.06
CA HIS A 10 -65.09 7.54 29.22
C HIS A 10 -63.87 8.44 29.08
N LYS A 11 -63.53 9.15 30.16
CA LYS A 11 -62.37 10.06 30.24
C LYS A 11 -61.02 9.31 30.26
N ARG A 12 -60.82 8.37 29.34
CA ARG A 12 -59.65 7.50 29.23
C ARG A 12 -58.82 7.93 28.03
N LEU A 13 -57.51 8.08 28.24
CA LEU A 13 -56.53 8.26 27.19
C LEU A 13 -55.83 6.92 26.97
N ASP A 14 -56.08 6.28 25.83
CA ASP A 14 -55.35 5.09 25.43
C ASP A 14 -54.17 5.47 24.55
N ILE A 15 -52.96 5.09 24.97
CA ILE A 15 -51.76 5.12 24.14
C ILE A 15 -51.46 3.68 23.73
N ILE A 16 -51.67 3.39 22.45
CA ILE A 16 -51.38 2.08 21.86
C ILE A 16 -50.08 2.23 21.07
N PRO A 17 -48.92 1.85 21.65
CA PRO A 17 -47.66 1.93 20.93
C PRO A 17 -47.66 0.97 19.73
N THR A 18 -46.99 1.37 18.66
CA THR A 18 -46.63 0.49 17.55
C THR A 18 -45.33 -0.23 17.88
N GLY A 19 -45.43 -1.52 18.20
CA GLY A 19 -44.28 -2.39 18.48
C GLY A 19 -43.96 -2.54 19.96
N ASP A 20 -43.13 -3.54 20.27
CA ASP A 20 -42.96 -4.07 21.62
C ASP A 20 -42.00 -3.27 22.52
N VAL A 21 -41.25 -2.31 21.97
CA VAL A 21 -40.17 -1.60 22.68
C VAL A 21 -40.70 -0.43 23.51
N ILE A 22 -41.82 0.18 23.13
CA ILE A 22 -42.39 1.31 23.89
C ILE A 22 -43.21 0.77 25.06
N THR A 23 -42.99 1.31 26.25
CA THR A 23 -43.77 0.99 27.46
C THR A 23 -44.67 2.16 27.84
N THR A 24 -45.86 1.85 28.35
CA THR A 24 -46.82 2.85 28.85
C THR A 24 -47.33 2.42 30.22
N ALA A 25 -47.32 3.33 31.20
CA ALA A 25 -47.85 3.08 32.54
C ALA A 25 -48.54 4.32 33.11
N VAL A 26 -49.60 4.12 33.88
CA VAL A 26 -50.25 5.20 34.65
C VAL A 26 -49.86 5.06 36.11
N SER A 27 -49.36 6.15 36.70
CA SER A 27 -49.01 6.23 38.12
C SER A 27 -49.68 7.47 38.72
N GLY A 28 -50.73 7.25 39.51
CA GLY A 28 -51.57 8.33 40.02
C GLY A 28 -52.24 9.11 38.88
N ARG A 29 -51.89 10.40 38.75
CA ARG A 29 -52.40 11.31 37.71
C ARG A 29 -51.46 11.48 36.51
N THR A 30 -50.36 10.73 36.47
CA THR A 30 -49.32 10.88 35.45
C THR A 30 -49.26 9.66 34.55
N LEU A 31 -49.23 9.92 33.25
CA LEU A 31 -48.88 8.92 32.23
C LEU A 31 -47.37 8.94 32.00
N ARG A 32 -46.75 7.77 32.06
CA ARG A 32 -45.33 7.56 31.76
C ARG A 32 -45.23 6.79 30.44
N VAL A 33 -44.41 7.31 29.53
CA VAL A 33 -44.04 6.65 28.28
C VAL A 33 -42.52 6.48 28.30
N GLY A 34 -42.05 5.27 28.01
CA GLY A 34 -40.63 4.94 28.05
C GLY A 34 -40.26 3.88 27.03
N LEU A 35 -39.03 3.37 27.16
CA LEU A 35 -38.52 2.24 26.38
C LEU A 35 -38.26 1.07 27.33
N ASP A 36 -38.61 -0.14 26.91
CA ASP A 36 -38.22 -1.37 27.59
C ASP A 36 -36.73 -1.64 27.31
N PRO A 37 -35.85 -1.60 28.31
CA PRO A 37 -34.40 -1.76 28.08
C PRO A 37 -34.03 -3.14 27.54
N ALA A 38 -34.71 -4.20 27.98
CA ALA A 38 -34.42 -5.57 27.54
C ALA A 38 -34.84 -5.77 26.09
N LYS A 39 -36.04 -5.32 25.73
CA LYS A 39 -36.52 -5.41 24.34
C LYS A 39 -35.78 -4.48 23.40
N LEU A 40 -35.40 -3.28 23.87
CA LEU A 40 -34.56 -2.36 23.10
C LEU A 40 -33.20 -3.00 22.82
N GLN A 41 -32.59 -3.66 23.82
CA GLN A 41 -31.34 -4.40 23.64
C GLN A 41 -31.51 -5.55 22.64
N THR A 42 -32.58 -6.34 22.74
CA THR A 42 -32.87 -7.38 21.75
C THR A 42 -32.99 -6.78 20.35
N LEU A 43 -33.78 -5.72 20.17
CA LEU A 43 -33.96 -5.07 18.87
C LEU A 43 -32.63 -4.56 18.29
N ILE A 44 -31.80 -3.91 19.11
CA ILE A 44 -30.47 -3.41 18.70
C ILE A 44 -29.54 -4.56 18.29
N ASN A 45 -29.62 -5.70 18.98
CA ASN A 45 -28.71 -6.82 18.78
C ASN A 45 -29.17 -7.81 17.69
N THR A 46 -30.46 -7.83 17.33
CA THR A 46 -31.02 -8.81 16.37
C THR A 46 -31.53 -8.18 15.08
N THR A 47 -31.55 -6.85 14.96
CA THR A 47 -31.88 -6.17 13.71
C THR A 47 -30.90 -6.53 12.60
N THR A 48 -31.43 -6.73 11.38
CA THR A 48 -30.63 -6.95 10.17
C THR A 48 -30.28 -5.64 9.46
N ALA A 49 -31.00 -4.56 9.76
CA ALA A 49 -30.68 -3.22 9.27
C ALA A 49 -29.50 -2.64 10.05
N PRO A 50 -28.44 -2.13 9.38
CA PRO A 50 -27.29 -1.52 10.05
C PRO A 50 -27.68 -0.30 10.89
N ILE A 51 -27.10 -0.17 12.09
CA ILE A 51 -27.20 1.06 12.88
C ILE A 51 -26.13 2.04 12.35
N THR A 52 -26.56 2.99 11.52
CA THR A 52 -25.64 3.89 10.78
C THR A 52 -25.08 5.06 11.59
N ASN A 53 -25.57 5.31 12.81
CA ASN A 53 -25.21 6.47 13.64
C ASN A 53 -24.31 6.14 14.85
N ILE A 54 -23.53 5.05 14.80
CA ILE A 54 -22.58 4.68 15.89
C ILE A 54 -21.28 5.52 15.84
N SER A 55 -21.13 6.42 14.85
CA SER A 55 -19.90 7.16 14.56
C SER A 55 -19.34 8.00 15.72
N ALA A 56 -20.15 8.35 16.73
CA ALA A 56 -19.71 9.17 17.86
C ALA A 56 -19.15 8.37 19.07
N LYS A 57 -19.23 7.02 19.10
CA LYS A 57 -18.80 6.21 20.25
C LYS A 57 -18.03 4.93 19.93
N PHE A 58 -17.71 4.66 18.66
CA PHE A 58 -16.82 3.55 18.33
C PHE A 58 -15.36 3.95 18.53
N SER A 59 -14.88 3.88 19.78
CA SER A 59 -13.45 3.96 20.11
C SER A 59 -12.93 2.56 20.41
N VAL A 60 -11.94 2.10 19.63
CA VAL A 60 -11.09 0.97 20.03
C VAL A 60 -9.84 1.57 20.68
N SER A 61 -9.98 2.11 21.90
CA SER A 61 -8.86 2.65 22.67
C SER A 61 -9.03 2.30 24.14
N ASP A 62 -8.02 1.73 24.78
CA ASP A 62 -8.00 1.57 26.25
C ASP A 62 -7.33 2.77 26.96
N GLY A 63 -6.82 3.75 26.21
CA GLY A 63 -6.20 4.95 26.77
C GLY A 63 -4.87 4.68 27.52
N ALA A 64 -4.25 3.51 27.36
CA ALA A 64 -3.01 3.14 28.03
C ALA A 64 -1.82 3.06 27.05
N SER A 65 -0.65 3.54 27.49
CA SER A 65 0.60 3.51 26.73
C SER A 65 1.39 2.23 27.05
N THR A 66 1.70 1.42 26.02
CA THR A 66 2.54 0.17 25.95
C THR A 66 1.77 -1.16 25.87
N PRO A 67 2.32 -2.20 25.21
CA PRO A 67 1.61 -2.94 24.16
C PRO A 67 0.57 -3.92 24.70
N HIS A 68 -0.69 -3.65 24.41
CA HIS A 68 -1.79 -4.60 24.55
C HIS A 68 -2.40 -4.87 23.18
N SER A 69 -2.75 -6.13 22.91
CA SER A 69 -3.48 -6.52 21.69
C SER A 69 -4.94 -6.14 21.87
N HIS A 70 -5.49 -5.33 20.95
CA HIS A 70 -6.92 -5.02 20.91
C HIS A 70 -7.61 -5.95 19.93
N THR A 71 -8.50 -6.82 20.43
CA THR A 71 -9.32 -7.69 19.58
C THR A 71 -10.61 -6.98 19.20
N VAL A 72 -10.79 -6.72 17.90
CA VAL A 72 -12.08 -6.32 17.34
C VAL A 72 -12.84 -7.58 16.93
N THR A 73 -13.74 -8.06 17.79
CA THR A 73 -14.60 -9.22 17.51
C THR A 73 -15.89 -8.75 16.83
N LEU A 74 -15.94 -8.87 15.50
CA LEU A 74 -17.15 -8.62 14.69
C LEU A 74 -18.01 -9.90 14.72
N ALA A 75 -18.97 -10.02 15.62
CA ALA A 75 -19.58 -11.30 15.97
C ALA A 75 -20.69 -11.82 15.01
N GLN A 76 -20.61 -13.14 14.74
CA GLN A 76 -21.64 -14.20 14.87
C GLN A 76 -22.54 -14.73 13.73
N ASN A 77 -22.71 -14.15 12.53
CA ASN A 77 -23.47 -14.91 11.49
C ASN A 77 -23.24 -14.57 10.00
N GLN A 78 -22.14 -13.94 9.64
CA GLN A 78 -21.65 -13.90 8.25
C GLN A 78 -20.17 -13.60 8.37
N THR A 79 -19.31 -14.15 7.50
CA THR A 79 -17.86 -13.95 7.54
C THR A 79 -17.53 -12.46 7.73
N PRO A 80 -17.14 -12.04 8.94
CA PRO A 80 -16.82 -10.65 9.19
C PRO A 80 -15.53 -10.32 8.46
N ASN A 81 -15.54 -9.33 7.57
CA ASN A 81 -14.35 -8.88 6.86
C ASN A 81 -13.94 -7.47 7.33
N ILE A 82 -12.64 -7.30 7.55
CA ILE A 82 -12.01 -5.97 7.65
C ILE A 82 -11.39 -5.74 6.27
N GLN A 83 -11.95 -4.82 5.49
CA GLN A 83 -11.43 -4.53 4.16
C GLN A 83 -10.41 -3.39 4.23
N PHE A 84 -9.15 -3.68 3.95
CA PHE A 84 -8.14 -2.67 3.68
C PHE A 84 -8.25 -2.26 2.20
N VAL A 85 -9.00 -1.20 1.92
CA VAL A 85 -9.15 -0.67 0.55
C VAL A 85 -7.96 0.22 0.19
N GLY A 86 -7.22 -0.17 -0.84
CA GLY A 86 -6.30 0.69 -1.58
C GLY A 86 -6.72 0.72 -3.05
N ALA A 87 -6.14 1.59 -3.88
CA ALA A 87 -6.33 1.46 -5.32
C ALA A 87 -5.87 0.05 -5.78
N SER A 88 -6.47 -0.47 -6.86
CA SER A 88 -6.16 -1.80 -7.39
C SER A 88 -4.64 -2.00 -7.48
N ASN A 89 -4.16 -3.15 -7.00
CA ASN A 89 -2.75 -3.54 -7.01
C ASN A 89 -1.80 -2.61 -6.22
N GLN A 90 -2.29 -1.86 -5.22
CA GLN A 90 -1.40 -1.11 -4.31
C GLN A 90 -1.19 -1.78 -2.95
N ILE A 91 -2.23 -2.46 -2.45
CA ILE A 91 -2.21 -3.11 -1.14
C ILE A 91 -2.39 -4.62 -1.32
N VAL A 92 -1.54 -5.39 -0.64
CA VAL A 92 -1.65 -6.85 -0.53
C VAL A 92 -1.95 -7.22 0.93
N THR A 93 -2.94 -8.09 1.12
CA THR A 93 -3.30 -8.64 2.43
C THR A 93 -3.01 -10.14 2.45
N ASN A 94 -1.99 -10.56 3.18
CA ASN A 94 -1.65 -11.97 3.35
C ASN A 94 -2.18 -12.45 4.70
N VAL A 95 -2.84 -13.61 4.71
CA VAL A 95 -3.25 -14.29 5.94
C VAL A 95 -2.31 -15.47 6.15
N THR A 96 -1.47 -15.39 7.19
CA THR A 96 -0.53 -16.45 7.53
C THR A 96 -1.03 -17.18 8.77
N THR A 97 -1.33 -18.47 8.66
CA THR A 97 -1.67 -19.30 9.83
C THR A 97 -0.39 -19.65 10.58
N THR A 98 -0.26 -19.20 11.84
CA THR A 98 0.80 -19.65 12.74
C THR A 98 0.20 -20.52 13.87
N PRO A 99 1.02 -21.34 14.56
CA PRO A 99 0.56 -22.07 15.75
C PRO A 99 -0.02 -21.18 16.86
N ALA A 100 0.26 -19.88 16.84
CA ALA A 100 -0.24 -18.87 17.79
C ALA A 100 -1.51 -18.13 17.30
N GLY A 101 -2.09 -18.52 16.16
CA GLY A 101 -3.21 -17.84 15.51
C GLY A 101 -2.85 -17.26 14.15
N GLY A 102 -3.87 -16.96 13.33
CA GLY A 102 -3.68 -16.32 12.02
C GLY A 102 -3.22 -14.87 12.18
N VAL A 103 -2.13 -14.50 11.51
CA VAL A 103 -1.64 -13.13 11.41
C VAL A 103 -2.05 -12.56 10.06
N VAL A 104 -2.65 -11.36 10.05
CA VAL A 104 -2.90 -10.60 8.82
C VAL A 104 -1.75 -9.63 8.63
N THR A 105 -0.98 -9.79 7.57
CA THR A 105 0.09 -8.86 7.20
C THR A 105 -0.40 -7.95 6.08
N ILE A 106 -0.22 -6.65 6.26
CA ILE A 106 -0.55 -5.62 5.26
C ILE A 106 0.77 -5.12 4.67
N GLY A 107 0.90 -5.21 3.35
CA GLY A 107 2.08 -4.75 2.63
C GLY A 107 1.74 -4.06 1.32
N LEU A 108 2.79 -3.60 0.63
CA LEU A 108 2.69 -3.10 -0.74
C LEU A 108 2.57 -4.29 -1.71
N HIS A 109 1.92 -4.08 -2.85
CA HIS A 109 1.90 -5.05 -3.94
C HIS A 109 3.30 -5.35 -4.47
N GLN A 110 3.53 -6.57 -4.95
CA GLN A 110 4.85 -7.01 -5.43
C GLN A 110 5.36 -6.09 -6.56
N ASP A 111 4.49 -5.65 -7.46
CA ASP A 111 4.86 -4.70 -8.52
C ASP A 111 5.42 -3.37 -7.98
N ILE A 112 4.94 -2.90 -6.82
CA ILE A 112 5.44 -1.68 -6.18
C ILE A 112 6.80 -1.95 -5.52
N LEU A 113 6.96 -3.11 -4.88
CA LEU A 113 8.23 -3.51 -4.29
C LEU A 113 9.30 -3.66 -5.38
N ASP A 114 8.96 -4.29 -6.50
CA ASP A 114 9.83 -4.44 -7.66
C ASP A 114 10.15 -3.09 -8.28
N ALA A 115 9.17 -2.20 -8.37
CA ALA A 115 9.36 -0.81 -8.79
C ALA A 115 10.30 -0.04 -7.85
N ILE A 116 10.19 -0.17 -6.53
CA ILE A 116 11.09 0.53 -5.59
C ILE A 116 12.50 -0.06 -5.65
N ALA A 117 12.61 -1.39 -5.64
CA ALA A 117 13.88 -2.10 -5.71
C ALA A 117 14.63 -1.84 -7.02
N ASN A 118 13.89 -1.68 -8.12
CA ASN A 118 14.45 -1.44 -9.45
C ASN A 118 14.28 0.02 -9.93
N GLY A 119 13.92 0.96 -9.06
CA GLY A 119 13.92 2.40 -9.33
C GLY A 119 12.87 2.92 -10.32
N SER A 120 11.67 2.33 -10.39
CA SER A 120 10.39 2.85 -10.92
C SER A 120 10.45 3.97 -11.97
N GLY A 121 11.22 3.71 -13.01
CA GLY A 121 10.98 4.23 -14.34
C GLY A 121 11.53 3.14 -15.24
N GLY A 122 10.65 2.37 -15.88
CA GLY A 122 11.00 1.26 -16.78
C GLY A 122 11.76 1.71 -18.05
N SER A 123 12.90 2.37 -17.87
CA SER A 123 13.70 3.02 -18.91
C SER A 123 15.19 2.82 -18.69
N GLY A 124 15.60 1.87 -17.84
CA GLY A 124 17.02 1.56 -17.60
C GLY A 124 17.67 0.77 -18.73
N ALA A 125 16.88 0.26 -19.68
CA ALA A 125 17.38 -0.45 -20.85
C ALA A 125 17.72 0.52 -21.97
N TRP A 126 18.96 0.48 -22.45
CA TRP A 126 19.44 1.25 -23.59
C TRP A 126 20.23 0.33 -24.53
N ASN A 127 20.39 0.71 -25.79
CA ASN A 127 21.14 -0.10 -26.74
C ASN A 127 22.57 0.45 -26.89
N LEU A 128 23.57 -0.42 -26.77
CA LEU A 128 24.97 -0.12 -27.06
C LEU A 128 25.27 -0.44 -28.53
N GLN A 129 25.81 0.52 -29.26
CA GLN A 129 26.18 0.38 -30.66
C GLN A 129 27.53 1.06 -30.89
N THR A 130 28.39 0.45 -31.70
CA THR A 130 29.69 1.02 -32.07
C THR A 130 29.84 1.10 -33.57
N ASN A 131 30.23 2.28 -34.09
CA ASN A 131 30.53 2.48 -35.51
C ASN A 131 29.40 2.04 -36.48
N GLY A 132 28.13 2.15 -36.06
CA GLY A 132 26.99 1.78 -36.90
C GLY A 132 26.69 0.27 -36.98
N ASP A 133 27.29 -0.57 -36.12
CA ASP A 133 27.00 -2.00 -36.03
C ASP A 133 25.58 -2.33 -35.51
N THR A 134 25.26 -3.60 -35.30
CA THR A 134 23.97 -4.00 -34.73
C THR A 134 23.92 -3.64 -33.24
N ALA A 135 22.95 -2.82 -32.86
CA ALA A 135 22.80 -2.38 -31.48
C ALA A 135 22.46 -3.56 -30.54
N THR A 136 23.13 -3.62 -29.39
CA THR A 136 22.96 -4.64 -28.36
C THR A 136 22.22 -4.06 -27.15
N PRO A 137 21.08 -4.63 -26.72
CA PRO A 137 20.35 -4.14 -25.54
C PRO A 137 21.13 -4.41 -24.26
N ILE A 138 21.23 -3.39 -23.40
CA ILE A 138 21.81 -3.45 -22.06
C ILE A 138 20.69 -3.19 -21.07
N GLY A 139 20.31 -4.21 -20.31
CA GLY A 139 19.25 -4.17 -19.31
C GLY A 139 19.73 -3.78 -17.91
N ASN A 140 18.78 -3.77 -16.97
CA ASN A 140 19.09 -3.54 -15.56
C ASN A 140 19.95 -4.70 -15.01
N GLY A 141 21.07 -4.35 -14.37
CA GLY A 141 22.00 -5.33 -13.81
C GLY A 141 23.05 -5.83 -14.80
N ASP A 142 22.93 -5.52 -16.10
CA ASP A 142 23.97 -5.84 -17.08
C ASP A 142 25.23 -4.99 -16.84
N THR A 143 26.38 -5.55 -17.23
CA THR A 143 27.68 -4.86 -17.13
C THR A 143 28.28 -4.63 -18.51
N VAL A 144 28.61 -3.37 -18.81
CA VAL A 144 29.44 -3.01 -19.95
C VAL A 144 30.90 -2.92 -19.50
N GLN A 145 31.79 -3.67 -20.16
CA GLN A 145 33.22 -3.65 -19.86
C GLN A 145 34.00 -2.94 -20.96
N PHE A 146 34.72 -1.88 -20.61
CA PHE A 146 35.72 -1.26 -21.47
C PHE A 146 37.07 -1.92 -21.17
N LYS A 147 37.72 -2.46 -22.21
CA LYS A 147 38.97 -3.22 -22.09
C LYS A 147 40.14 -2.47 -22.69
N ASN A 148 41.33 -2.66 -22.12
CA ASN A 148 42.57 -2.17 -22.71
C ASN A 148 42.78 -2.76 -24.10
N GLY A 149 43.20 -1.91 -25.04
CA GLY A 149 43.70 -2.31 -26.34
C GLY A 149 45.24 -2.28 -26.38
N LYS A 150 45.82 -2.69 -27.51
CA LYS A 150 47.29 -2.70 -27.68
C LYS A 150 47.92 -1.31 -27.50
N ASN A 151 47.30 -0.28 -28.06
CA ASN A 151 47.81 1.10 -28.02
C ASN A 151 46.91 2.04 -27.18
N ILE A 152 45.84 1.52 -26.55
CA ILE A 152 44.86 2.30 -25.79
C ILE A 152 44.76 1.74 -24.37
N ALA A 153 44.98 2.59 -23.37
CA ALA A 153 44.72 2.31 -21.98
C ALA A 153 43.37 2.89 -21.57
N VAL A 154 42.57 2.09 -20.87
CA VAL A 154 41.30 2.47 -20.25
C VAL A 154 41.44 2.31 -18.75
N THR A 155 41.29 3.40 -18.00
CA THR A 155 41.42 3.37 -16.54
C THR A 155 40.24 4.05 -15.87
N ARG A 156 39.97 3.65 -14.62
CA ARG A 156 39.02 4.30 -13.73
C ARG A 156 39.77 4.81 -12.50
N PRO A 157 40.56 5.89 -12.64
CA PRO A 157 41.29 6.42 -11.52
C PRO A 157 40.28 6.72 -10.38
N HIS A 158 40.61 6.26 -9.17
CA HIS A 158 39.82 6.43 -7.95
C HIS A 158 38.57 5.54 -7.76
N ASN A 159 38.40 4.44 -8.49
CA ASN A 159 37.19 3.59 -8.41
C ASN A 159 35.87 4.39 -8.58
N GLY A 160 35.97 5.61 -9.13
CA GLY A 160 34.89 6.59 -9.24
C GLY A 160 34.08 6.42 -10.52
N LYS A 161 33.27 7.43 -10.84
CA LYS A 161 32.43 7.45 -12.04
C LYS A 161 33.16 7.95 -13.30
N ASP A 162 34.43 8.33 -13.17
CA ASP A 162 35.25 8.80 -14.27
C ASP A 162 35.87 7.61 -15.03
N LEU A 163 35.83 7.72 -16.36
CA LEU A 163 36.46 6.79 -17.30
C LEU A 163 37.50 7.58 -18.10
N THR A 164 38.77 7.22 -17.95
CA THR A 164 39.87 7.82 -18.73
C THR A 164 40.27 6.87 -19.84
N VAL A 165 40.26 7.37 -21.07
CA VAL A 165 40.77 6.67 -22.26
C VAL A 165 41.98 7.43 -22.78
N SER A 166 43.13 6.76 -22.83
CA SER A 166 44.41 7.35 -23.20
C SER A 166 45.18 6.49 -24.20
N VAL A 167 46.05 7.11 -24.98
CA VAL A 167 47.11 6.38 -25.70
C VAL A 167 48.17 5.95 -24.67
N VAL A 168 48.73 4.75 -24.84
CA VAL A 168 49.84 4.27 -23.99
C VAL A 168 51.13 5.05 -24.26
N ASP A 169 52.08 5.05 -23.32
CA ASP A 169 53.34 5.79 -23.42
C ASP A 169 54.19 5.40 -24.66
N ALA A 170 54.18 4.11 -25.02
CA ALA A 170 54.93 3.56 -26.15
C ALA A 170 54.00 2.79 -27.11
N PRO A 171 53.21 3.48 -27.93
CA PRO A 171 52.31 2.82 -28.86
C PRO A 171 53.11 2.13 -29.97
N VAL A 172 52.73 0.90 -30.33
CA VAL A 172 53.41 0.13 -31.37
C VAL A 172 52.56 0.10 -32.62
N PHE A 173 53.09 0.65 -33.71
CA PHE A 173 52.48 0.63 -35.03
C PHE A 173 53.20 -0.38 -35.91
N ALA A 174 52.45 -1.31 -36.53
CA ALA A 174 53.03 -2.34 -37.39
C ALA A 174 53.31 -1.85 -38.83
N GLY A 175 53.04 -0.57 -39.14
CA GLY A 175 53.13 -0.01 -40.48
C GLY A 175 53.76 1.38 -40.51
N LYS A 176 53.86 1.96 -41.71
CA LYS A 176 54.38 3.32 -41.91
C LYS A 176 53.51 4.32 -41.15
N VAL A 177 54.11 5.06 -40.22
CA VAL A 177 53.46 6.19 -39.55
C VAL A 177 53.62 7.42 -40.45
N SER A 178 52.50 8.06 -40.78
CA SER A 178 52.50 9.39 -41.38
C SER A 178 52.17 10.39 -40.27
N ALA A 179 53.20 10.93 -39.64
CA ALA A 179 53.07 12.13 -38.83
C ALA A 179 53.33 13.33 -39.73
N GLN A 180 52.65 14.46 -39.49
CA GLN A 180 52.70 15.70 -40.29
C GLN A 180 54.12 16.30 -40.34
N GLY A 181 55.02 15.62 -41.04
CA GLY A 181 56.39 15.98 -41.29
C GLY A 181 57.41 15.59 -40.22
N PHE A 182 57.20 14.65 -39.29
CA PHE A 182 58.26 14.22 -38.36
C PHE A 182 58.15 12.75 -37.92
N ASP A 183 59.26 12.01 -37.90
CA ASP A 183 59.32 10.66 -37.34
C ASP A 183 59.41 10.67 -35.81
N ALA A 184 59.35 9.49 -35.20
CA ALA A 184 59.43 9.32 -33.74
C ALA A 184 60.77 9.78 -33.12
N THR A 185 61.75 10.16 -33.94
CA THR A 185 63.06 10.70 -33.55
C THR A 185 63.24 12.18 -33.88
N HIS A 186 62.16 12.89 -34.24
CA HIS A 186 62.14 14.30 -34.65
C HIS A 186 62.83 14.61 -36.00
N HIS A 187 63.03 13.63 -36.88
CA HIS A 187 63.47 13.90 -38.25
C HIS A 187 62.28 14.15 -39.17
N LYS A 188 62.42 15.11 -40.09
CA LYS A 188 61.37 15.39 -41.06
C LYS A 188 61.18 14.20 -42.02
N ILE A 189 59.98 13.63 -42.04
CA ILE A 189 59.54 12.55 -42.98
C ILE A 189 58.72 13.10 -44.14
#